data_AF-A0A369APU3-F1
#
_entry.id   AF-A0A369APU3-F1
#
_cell.length_a   1.000
_cell.length_b   1.000
_cell.length_c   1.000
_cell.angle_alpha   90.00
_cell.angle_beta   90.00
_cell.angle_gamma   90.00
#
_symmetry.space_group_name_H-M   'P 1'
#
loop_
_entity.id
_entity.type
_entity.pdbx_description
1 polymer ?
#
loop_
_entity_poly.entity_id
_entity_poly.type
_entity_poly.pdbx_seq_one_letter_code
_entity_poly.pdbx_strand_id
1 'polypeptide(L)' 'MNIPDVPGLVLKDALELLKIGGISVKKISPVCPPRQRTGEYHDFYRVVRVKKNDDETVELLVCKPL' A
#
# COMPACT_ATOMS: atom_id res chain seq x y z
N MET A 1 -13.41 -11.96 -4.90
CA MET A 1 -12.48 -11.17 -5.74
C MET A 1 -11.05 -11.55 -5.37
N ASN A 2 -10.17 -11.71 -6.35
CA ASN A 2 -8.77 -12.09 -6.11
C ASN A 2 -7.94 -10.79 -6.05
N ILE A 3 -7.52 -10.38 -4.86
CA ILE A 3 -6.63 -9.21 -4.71
C ILE A 3 -5.21 -9.69 -5.07
N PRO A 4 -4.51 -9.02 -5.99
CA PRO A 4 -3.12 -9.34 -6.30
C PRO A 4 -2.26 -9.33 -5.04
N ASP A 5 -1.36 -10.30 -4.92
CA ASP A 5 -0.41 -10.36 -3.81
C ASP A 5 0.67 -9.30 -4.00
N VAL A 6 0.46 -8.14 -3.36
CA VAL A 6 1.35 -6.98 -3.42
C VAL A 6 2.20 -6.69 -2.17
N PRO A 7 2.02 -7.32 -0.98
CA PRO A 7 3.00 -7.25 0.10
C PRO A 7 4.43 -7.59 -0.37
N GLY A 8 5.41 -6.82 0.10
CA GLY A 8 6.81 -6.94 -0.29
C GLY A 8 7.20 -6.16 -1.54
N LEU A 9 6.23 -5.78 -2.39
CA LEU A 9 6.49 -4.95 -3.56
C LEU A 9 6.79 -3.50 -3.18
N VAL A 10 7.46 -2.83 -4.09
CA VAL A 10 7.60 -1.37 -4.08
C VAL A 10 6.22 -0.75 -4.33
N LEU A 11 5.91 0.36 -3.66
CA LEU A 11 4.59 1.00 -3.68
C LEU A 11 4.18 1.34 -5.10
N LYS A 12 5.09 1.86 -5.93
CA LYS A 12 4.83 2.12 -7.34
C LYS A 12 4.30 0.88 -8.07
N ASP A 13 5.02 -0.24 -7.97
CA ASP A 13 4.68 -1.49 -8.67
C ASP A 13 3.36 -2.07 -8.14
N ALA A 14 3.15 -1.97 -6.82
CA ALA A 14 1.90 -2.39 -6.18
C ALA A 14 0.70 -1.58 -6.68
N LEU A 15 0.83 -0.27 -6.83
CA LEU A 15 -0.23 0.60 -7.36
C LEU A 15 -0.55 0.27 -8.81
N GLU A 16 0.47 0.00 -9.64
CA GLU A 16 0.28 -0.42 -11.02
C GLU A 16 -0.47 -1.76 -11.12
N LEU A 17 -0.08 -2.76 -10.31
CA LEU A 17 -0.75 -4.06 -10.29
C LEU A 17 -2.20 -3.98 -9.80
N LEU A 18 -2.46 -3.22 -8.74
CA LEU A 18 -3.83 -3.02 -8.23
C LEU A 18 -4.70 -2.33 -9.28
N LYS A 19 -4.15 -1.32 -9.97
CA LYS A 19 -4.86 -0.61 -11.06
C LYS A 19 -5.19 -1.54 -12.23
N ILE A 20 -4.26 -2.41 -12.64
CA ILE A 20 -4.51 -3.43 -13.68
C ILE A 20 -5.62 -4.39 -13.25
N GLY A 21 -5.68 -4.73 -11.97
CA GLY A 21 -6.75 -5.55 -11.38
C GLY A 21 -8.08 -4.83 -11.15
N GLY A 22 -8.20 -3.55 -11.50
CA GLY A 22 -9.40 -2.74 -11.28
C GLY A 22 -9.65 -2.38 -9.80
N ILE A 23 -8.63 -2.49 -8.95
CA ILE A 23 -8.73 -2.23 -7.51
C ILE A 23 -8.22 -0.82 -7.22
N SER A 24 -9.01 -0.04 -6.50
CA SER A 24 -8.66 1.32 -6.09
C SER A 24 -8.05 1.34 -4.69
N VAL A 25 -7.02 2.17 -4.50
CA VAL A 25 -6.42 2.38 -3.17
C VAL A 25 -7.13 3.54 -2.48
N LYS A 26 -7.85 3.25 -1.40
CA LYS A 26 -8.59 4.24 -0.61
C LYS A 26 -7.67 5.06 0.29
N LYS A 27 -6.65 4.40 0.84
CA LYS A 27 -5.73 5.00 1.82
C LYS A 27 -4.36 4.31 1.78
N ILE A 28 -3.31 5.12 1.88
CA ILE A 28 -1.93 4.66 2.10
C ILE A 28 -1.50 5.19 3.47
N SER A 29 -1.01 4.32 4.32
CA SER A 29 -0.56 4.67 5.68
C SER A 29 0.88 4.21 5.87
N PRO A 30 1.85 5.13 6.01
CA PRO A 30 3.21 4.75 6.34
C PRO A 30 3.31 4.31 7.81
N VAL A 31 4.01 3.20 8.04
CA VAL A 31 4.45 2.77 9.35
C VAL A 31 5.68 3.58 9.70
N CYS A 32 5.55 4.40 10.74
CA CYS A 32 6.65 5.19 11.26
C CYS A 32 6.76 4.99 12.77
N PRO A 33 7.95 5.21 13.37
CA PRO A 33 8.09 5.29 14.81
C PRO A 33 7.07 6.27 15.41
N PRO A 34 6.56 6.05 16.64
CA PRO A 34 5.51 6.88 17.22
C PRO A 34 5.81 8.39 17.24
N ARG A 35 7.09 8.75 17.38
CA ARG A 35 7.57 10.14 17.41
C ARG A 35 7.85 10.75 16.03
N GLN A 36 7.70 9.96 14.96
CA GLN A 36 7.94 10.35 13.57
C GLN A 36 6.70 10.09 12.71
N ARG A 37 5.50 10.17 13.31
CA ARG A 37 4.25 10.05 12.55
C ARG A 37 4.23 11.10 11.45
N THR A 38 4.31 10.64 10.21
CA THR A 38 4.13 11.45 9.02
C THR A 38 3.06 10.79 8.15
N GLY A 39 2.32 11.60 7.39
CA GLY A 39 1.46 11.10 6.32
C GLY A 39 2.21 10.90 5.01
N GLU A 40 3.46 11.33 4.95
CA GLU A 40 4.28 11.28 3.75
C GLU A 40 4.79 9.87 3.49
N TYR A 41 4.72 9.48 2.22
CA TYR A 41 5.27 8.26 1.70
C TYR A 41 5.92 8.55 0.36
N HIS A 42 6.82 7.66 -0.06
CA HIS A 42 7.44 7.75 -1.37
C HIS A 42 7.20 6.47 -2.16
N ASP A 43 7.27 6.58 -3.48
CA ASP A 43 7.05 5.49 -4.43
C ASP A 43 7.95 4.28 -4.18
N PHE A 44 9.15 4.49 -3.62
CA PHE A 44 10.11 3.42 -3.28
C PHE A 44 9.79 2.69 -1.96
N TYR A 45 8.75 3.10 -1.23
CA TYR A 45 8.34 2.44 0.01
C TYR A 45 7.86 1.02 -0.28
N ARG A 46 7.99 0.12 0.69
CA ARG A 46 7.51 -1.27 0.52
C ARG A 46 6.14 -1.43 1.13
N VAL A 47 5.27 -2.15 0.43
CA VAL A 47 3.98 -2.56 0.98
C VAL A 47 4.21 -3.62 2.04
N VAL A 48 3.73 -3.37 3.25
CA VAL A 48 3.82 -4.30 4.38
C VAL A 48 2.54 -5.11 4.50
N ARG A 49 1.40 -4.46 4.28
CA ARG A 49 0.09 -5.08 4.44
C ARG A 49 -0.93 -4.44 3.52
N VAL A 50 -1.84 -5.28 3.04
CA VAL A 50 -3.05 -4.87 2.35
C VAL A 50 -4.23 -5.16 3.27
N LYS A 51 -5.13 -4.20 3.43
CA LYS A 51 -6.39 -4.38 4.12
C LYS A 51 -7.52 -4.15 3.13
N LYS A 52 -8.37 -5.15 2.93
CA LYS A 52 -9.58 -5.00 2.13
C LYS A 52 -10.58 -4.14 2.90
N ASN A 53 -11.13 -3.13 2.23
CA ASN A 53 -12.23 -2.33 2.79
C ASN A 53 -13.56 -2.76 2.19
N ASP A 54 -13.67 -2.68 0.86
CA ASP A 54 -14.87 -3.06 0.11
C ASP A 54 -14.48 -3.97 -1.06
N ASP A 55 -15.43 -4.32 -1.93
CA ASP A 55 -15.14 -5.22 -3.05
C ASP A 55 -14.14 -4.66 -4.07
N GLU A 56 -14.02 -3.34 -4.20
CA GLU A 56 -13.13 -2.71 -5.17
C GLU A 56 -12.06 -1.82 -4.52
N THR A 57 -11.99 -1.78 -3.18
CA THR A 57 -11.09 -0.86 -2.48
C THR A 57 -10.22 -1.51 -1.41
N VAL A 58 -8.97 -1.06 -1.36
CA VAL A 58 -7.99 -1.51 -0.37
C VAL A 58 -7.30 -0.34 0.34
N GLU A 59 -6.82 -0.60 1.55
CA GLU A 59 -5.87 0.25 2.26
C GLU A 59 -4.50 -0.41 2.26
N LEU A 60 -3.47 0.38 2.01
CA LEU A 60 -2.09 -0.07 2.02
C LEU A 60 -1.39 0.46 3.26
N LEU A 61 -0.69 -0.44 3.94
CA LEU A 61 0.27 -0.12 4.97
C LEU A 61 1.66 -0.22 4.34
N VAL A 62 2.46 0.84 4.40
CA VAL A 62 3.77 0.91 3.73
C VAL A 62 4.88 1.22 4.73
N CYS A 63 6.12 0.86 4.44
CA CYS A 63 7.27 1.26 5.24
C CYS A 63 8.41 1.77 4.36
N LYS A 64 9.23 2.65 4.92
CA LYS A 64 10.47 3.07 4.28
C LYS A 64 11.45 1.88 4.30
N PRO A 65 12.00 1.44 3.15
CA PRO A 65 13.06 0.44 3.13
C PRO A 65 14.31 1.01 3.82
N LEU A 66 15.01 0.15 4.58
CA LEU A 66 16.28 0.44 5.23
C LEU A 66 17.42 0.51 4.22
#